data_AF-A0A936QUC4-F1
#
_entry.id   AF-A0A936QUC4-F1
#
_cell.length_a   1.000
_cell.length_b   1.000
_cell.length_c   1.000
_cell.angle_alpha   90.00
_cell.angle_beta   90.00
_cell.angle_gamma   90.00
#
_symmetry.space_group_name_H-M   'P 1'
#
loop_
_entity.id
_entity.type
_entity.pdbx_description
1 polymer ?
#
loop_
_entity_poly.entity_id
_entity_poly.type
_entity_poly.pdbx_seq_one_letter_code
_entity_poly.pdbx_strand_id
1 'polypeptide(L)'
;MNQEELVAQAERIIKEASAGNTAGGLAQAKQFLSTYGGKDNHFLNQLKDLKLSPNSNGTNITVQSVLRAFCEYVKSGLLRSISLERGIQIDTVSDYLEQAERLLMDSKVHPAAPAVIIGASLEEFLRNWLEEQGTDLTKIKNSIDAYAQRLRELELISKQDGKDIISWGGTRNDAAHGHWNNVEDRNRIKLMLEGVNLFMRQHSS
;
A
#
# COMPACT_ATOMS: atom_id res chain seq x y z
N MET A 1 3.05 -14.40 5.20
CA MET A 1 3.00 -15.78 4.66
C MET A 1 3.48 -15.71 3.22
N ASN A 2 4.48 -16.49 2.86
CA ASN A 2 5.05 -16.45 1.52
C ASN A 2 4.16 -17.23 0.52
N GLN A 3 4.51 -17.17 -0.77
CA GLN A 3 3.75 -17.77 -1.86
C GLN A 3 3.60 -19.29 -1.71
N GLU A 4 4.66 -19.99 -1.30
CA GLU A 4 4.66 -21.44 -1.12
C GLU A 4 3.75 -21.85 0.05
N GLU A 5 3.80 -21.12 1.16
CA GLU A 5 2.95 -21.34 2.34
C GLU A 5 1.46 -21.11 2.02
N LEU A 6 1.14 -20.10 1.20
CA LEU A 6 -0.22 -19.83 0.70
C LEU A 6 -0.77 -20.98 -0.14
N VAL A 7 0.02 -21.46 -1.10
CA VAL A 7 -0.37 -22.58 -1.95
C VAL A 7 -0.55 -23.85 -1.10
N ALA A 8 0.40 -24.15 -0.21
CA ALA A 8 0.34 -25.32 0.66
C ALA A 8 -0.87 -25.30 1.63
N GLN A 9 -1.27 -24.11 2.10
CA GLN A 9 -2.46 -23.96 2.94
C GLN A 9 -3.75 -24.17 2.14
N ALA A 10 -3.85 -23.62 0.93
CA ALA A 10 -5.00 -23.82 0.05
C ALA A 10 -5.14 -25.30 -0.36
N GLU A 11 -4.03 -25.99 -0.65
CA GLU A 11 -4.01 -27.44 -0.95
C GLU A 11 -4.48 -28.31 0.22
N ARG A 12 -4.14 -27.92 1.47
CA ARG A 12 -4.67 -28.57 2.67
C ARG A 12 -6.19 -28.44 2.77
N ILE A 13 -6.73 -27.23 2.55
CA ILE A 13 -8.19 -26.99 2.57
C ILE A 13 -8.88 -27.79 1.45
N ILE A 14 -8.29 -27.87 0.26
CA ILE A 14 -8.77 -28.71 -0.85
C ILE A 14 -8.91 -30.17 -0.40
N LYS A 15 -7.86 -30.72 0.23
CA LYS A 15 -7.84 -32.11 0.70
C LYS A 15 -8.90 -32.37 1.78
N GLU A 16 -9.09 -31.44 2.71
CA GLU A 16 -10.11 -31.54 3.76
C GLU A 16 -11.54 -31.50 3.19
N ALA A 17 -11.80 -30.62 2.21
CA ALA A 17 -13.09 -30.56 1.52
C ALA A 17 -13.37 -31.88 0.78
N SER A 18 -12.36 -32.51 0.17
CA SER A 18 -12.50 -33.80 -0.51
C SER A 18 -12.74 -34.99 0.44
N ALA A 19 -12.43 -34.87 1.73
CA ALA A 19 -12.54 -35.96 2.71
C ALA A 19 -13.95 -36.10 3.33
N GLY A 20 -14.97 -35.50 2.72
CA GLY A 20 -16.36 -35.55 3.20
C GLY A 20 -16.73 -34.46 4.21
N ASN A 21 -15.80 -33.57 4.58
CA ASN A 21 -16.06 -32.41 5.43
C ASN A 21 -16.39 -31.15 4.59
N THR A 22 -17.45 -31.25 3.79
CA THR A 22 -17.82 -30.17 2.84
C THR A 22 -18.10 -28.84 3.53
N ALA A 23 -18.78 -28.86 4.67
CA ALA A 23 -19.12 -27.66 5.43
C ALA A 23 -17.88 -27.00 6.03
N GLY A 24 -16.97 -27.80 6.63
CA GLY A 24 -15.70 -27.31 7.16
C GLY A 24 -14.79 -26.76 6.08
N GLY A 25 -14.64 -27.49 4.97
CA GLY A 25 -13.84 -27.05 3.82
C GLY A 25 -14.34 -25.74 3.21
N LEU A 26 -15.66 -25.56 3.05
CA LEU A 26 -16.25 -24.30 2.59
C LEU A 26 -15.98 -23.15 3.56
N ALA A 27 -16.17 -23.37 4.86
CA ALA A 27 -15.93 -22.34 5.88
C ALA A 27 -14.45 -21.90 5.92
N GLN A 28 -13.53 -22.86 5.91
CA GLN A 28 -12.09 -22.60 5.85
C GLN A 28 -11.71 -21.88 4.55
N ALA A 29 -12.24 -22.30 3.41
CA ALA A 29 -11.99 -21.65 2.12
C ALA A 29 -12.42 -20.18 2.12
N LYS A 30 -13.63 -19.89 2.64
CA LYS A 30 -14.12 -18.51 2.80
C LYS A 30 -13.20 -17.67 3.69
N GLN A 31 -12.82 -18.19 4.86
CA GLN A 31 -11.95 -17.48 5.77
C GLN A 31 -10.56 -17.24 5.17
N PHE A 32 -9.98 -18.26 4.53
CA PHE A 32 -8.69 -18.20 3.85
C PHE A 32 -8.69 -17.13 2.75
N LEU A 33 -9.67 -17.17 1.84
CA LEU A 33 -9.76 -16.21 0.74
C LEU A 33 -10.05 -14.79 1.25
N SER A 34 -10.83 -14.63 2.32
CA SER A 34 -11.03 -13.31 2.93
C SER A 34 -9.78 -12.76 3.59
N THR A 35 -8.94 -13.62 4.16
CA THR A 35 -7.72 -13.21 4.88
C THR A 35 -6.61 -12.86 3.90
N TYR A 36 -6.42 -13.68 2.86
CA TYR A 36 -5.25 -13.58 1.98
C TYR A 36 -5.55 -13.06 0.58
N GLY A 37 -6.80 -13.14 0.12
CA GLY A 37 -7.25 -12.55 -1.14
C GLY A 37 -7.91 -11.17 -0.95
N GLY A 38 -8.04 -10.68 0.28
CA GLY A 38 -8.79 -9.46 0.61
C GLY A 38 -10.29 -9.72 0.86
N LYS A 39 -10.96 -8.79 1.55
CA LYS A 39 -12.37 -8.93 1.98
C LYS A 39 -13.38 -8.89 0.82
N ASP A 40 -12.98 -8.33 -0.32
CA ASP A 40 -13.78 -8.28 -1.53
C ASP A 40 -12.96 -8.75 -2.73
N ASN A 41 -12.99 -10.06 -2.99
CA ASN A 41 -12.30 -10.65 -4.13
C ASN A 41 -13.20 -11.64 -4.86
N HIS A 42 -12.95 -11.81 -6.15
CA HIS A 42 -13.78 -12.65 -7.02
C HIS A 42 -13.82 -14.13 -6.59
N PHE A 43 -12.73 -14.66 -6.04
CA PHE A 43 -12.69 -16.04 -5.55
C PHE A 43 -13.62 -16.22 -4.35
N LEU A 44 -13.56 -15.30 -3.38
CA LEU A 44 -14.45 -15.31 -2.21
C LEU A 44 -15.91 -15.12 -2.62
N ASN A 45 -16.18 -14.20 -3.56
CA ASN A 45 -17.53 -13.90 -4.02
C ASN A 45 -18.19 -15.13 -4.69
N GLN A 46 -17.42 -15.97 -5.40
CA GLN A 46 -17.92 -17.24 -5.92
C GLN A 46 -18.33 -18.25 -4.83
N LEU A 47 -17.74 -18.16 -3.63
CA LEU A 47 -18.07 -19.04 -2.51
C LEU A 47 -19.15 -18.47 -1.57
N LYS A 48 -19.34 -17.15 -1.51
CA LYS A 48 -20.26 -16.49 -0.56
C LYS A 48 -21.67 -17.09 -0.62
N ASP A 49 -22.21 -17.24 -1.83
CA ASP A 49 -23.60 -17.65 -2.06
C ASP A 49 -23.80 -19.17 -2.20
N LEU A 50 -22.74 -19.97 -2.05
CA LEU A 50 -22.85 -21.42 -2.08
C LEU A 50 -23.66 -21.92 -0.89
N LYS A 51 -24.84 -22.47 -1.19
CA LYS A 51 -25.70 -23.16 -0.21
C LYS A 51 -25.24 -24.59 -0.05
N LEU A 52 -25.17 -25.05 1.20
CA LEU A 52 -24.92 -26.46 1.52
C LEU A 52 -26.16 -27.27 1.12
N SER A 53 -25.99 -28.22 0.21
CA SER A 53 -27.02 -29.17 -0.22
C SER A 53 -26.76 -30.55 0.41
N PRO A 54 -27.80 -31.36 0.67
CA PRO A 54 -27.64 -32.76 1.09
C PRO A 54 -26.75 -33.56 0.13
N ASN A 55 -26.76 -33.21 -1.16
CA ASN A 55 -25.85 -33.74 -2.16
C ASN A 55 -24.66 -32.77 -2.33
N SER A 56 -23.70 -32.85 -1.41
CA SER A 56 -22.63 -31.86 -1.23
C SER A 56 -21.48 -31.97 -2.25
N ASN A 57 -21.56 -32.91 -3.20
CA ASN A 57 -20.55 -33.12 -4.24
C ASN A 57 -20.34 -31.87 -5.11
N GLY A 58 -21.42 -31.17 -5.51
CA GLY A 58 -21.32 -29.95 -6.30
C GLY A 58 -20.58 -28.84 -5.54
N THR A 59 -20.90 -28.65 -4.26
CA THR A 59 -20.22 -27.67 -3.39
C THR A 59 -18.73 -27.97 -3.27
N ASN A 60 -18.35 -29.24 -3.07
CA ASN A 60 -16.95 -29.65 -2.98
C ASN A 60 -16.18 -29.36 -4.27
N ILE A 61 -16.74 -29.69 -5.43
CA ILE A 61 -16.11 -29.43 -6.72
C ILE A 61 -15.88 -27.93 -6.91
N THR A 62 -16.86 -27.09 -6.56
CA THR A 62 -16.72 -25.64 -6.66
C THR A 62 -15.65 -25.10 -5.72
N VAL A 63 -15.64 -25.50 -4.45
CA VAL A 63 -14.60 -25.09 -3.49
C VAL A 63 -13.20 -25.44 -4.00
N GLN A 64 -13.01 -26.68 -4.48
CA GLN A 64 -11.72 -27.12 -5.01
C GLN A 64 -11.32 -26.34 -6.26
N SER A 65 -12.25 -26.11 -7.17
CA SER A 65 -12.00 -25.35 -8.41
C SER A 65 -11.57 -23.91 -8.09
N VAL A 66 -12.27 -23.25 -7.16
CA VAL A 66 -11.95 -21.88 -6.74
C VAL A 66 -10.58 -21.80 -6.07
N LEU A 67 -10.28 -22.71 -5.13
CA LEU A 67 -8.99 -22.70 -4.43
C LEU A 67 -7.83 -23.06 -5.37
N ARG A 68 -8.03 -23.96 -6.34
CA ARG A 68 -7.02 -24.24 -7.38
C ARG A 68 -6.78 -23.02 -8.26
N ALA A 69 -7.85 -22.35 -8.69
CA ALA A 69 -7.72 -21.10 -9.46
C ALA A 69 -6.98 -20.02 -8.66
N PHE A 70 -7.24 -19.90 -7.36
CA PHE A 70 -6.50 -19.00 -6.48
C PHE A 70 -5.02 -19.41 -6.35
N CYS A 71 -4.71 -20.71 -6.24
CA CYS A 71 -3.33 -21.19 -6.23
C CYS A 71 -2.59 -20.82 -7.51
N GLU A 72 -3.21 -21.01 -8.68
CA GLU A 72 -2.59 -20.66 -9.97
C GLU A 72 -2.43 -19.14 -10.11
N TYR A 73 -3.39 -18.35 -9.62
CA TYR A 73 -3.29 -16.90 -9.54
C TYR A 73 -2.10 -16.44 -8.68
N VAL A 74 -1.92 -17.07 -7.51
CA VAL A 74 -0.77 -16.85 -6.61
C VAL A 74 0.54 -17.28 -7.27
N LYS A 75 0.59 -18.47 -7.88
CA LYS A 75 1.76 -19.00 -8.62
C LYS A 75 2.19 -18.08 -9.77
N SER A 76 1.22 -17.44 -10.42
CA SER A 76 1.44 -16.49 -11.51
C SER A 76 1.88 -15.09 -11.03
N GLY A 77 2.08 -14.88 -9.73
CA GLY A 77 2.53 -13.60 -9.16
C GLY A 77 1.45 -12.50 -9.21
N LEU A 78 0.18 -12.87 -9.38
CA LEU A 78 -0.91 -11.90 -9.50
C LEU A 78 -1.45 -11.44 -8.15
N LEU A 79 -1.18 -12.19 -7.07
CA LEU A 79 -1.51 -11.77 -5.71
C LEU A 79 -0.50 -10.72 -5.24
N ARG A 80 -0.85 -9.44 -5.41
CA ARG A 80 -0.07 -8.30 -4.93
C ARG A 80 -0.53 -7.87 -3.54
N SER A 81 0.40 -7.43 -2.69
CA SER A 81 0.09 -6.84 -1.37
C SER A 81 -0.52 -5.43 -1.50
N ILE A 82 -0.19 -4.72 -2.58
CA ILE A 82 -0.68 -3.39 -2.93
C ILE A 82 -1.40 -3.42 -4.29
N SER A 83 -2.34 -2.50 -4.52
CA SER A 83 -3.00 -2.38 -5.82
C SER A 83 -1.99 -2.03 -6.94
N LEU A 84 -2.33 -2.36 -8.19
CA LEU A 84 -1.47 -2.03 -9.33
C LEU A 84 -1.31 -0.52 -9.46
N GLU A 85 -2.40 0.22 -9.26
CA GLU A 85 -2.47 1.67 -9.26
C GLU A 85 -1.51 2.25 -8.20
N ARG A 86 -1.53 1.69 -6.99
CA ARG A 86 -0.65 2.11 -5.90
C ARG A 86 0.82 1.84 -6.21
N GLY A 87 1.13 0.68 -6.80
CA GLY A 87 2.49 0.37 -7.26
C GLY A 87 3.01 1.39 -8.26
N ILE A 88 2.22 1.74 -9.28
CA ILE A 88 2.60 2.75 -10.29
C ILE A 88 2.81 4.12 -9.64
N GLN A 89 1.97 4.51 -8.68
CA GLN A 89 2.13 5.77 -7.96
C GLN A 89 3.42 5.81 -7.14
N ILE A 90 3.76 4.74 -6.43
CA ILE A 90 5.00 4.62 -5.66
C ILE A 90 6.22 4.69 -6.60
N ASP A 91 6.17 4.01 -7.74
CA ASP A 91 7.23 4.05 -8.75
C ASP A 91 7.43 5.48 -9.29
N THR A 92 6.32 6.18 -9.59
CA THR A 92 6.34 7.57 -10.07
C THR A 92 6.94 8.53 -9.03
N VAL A 93 6.51 8.40 -7.77
CA VAL A 93 7.05 9.20 -6.66
C VAL A 93 8.54 8.93 -6.46
N SER A 94 8.97 7.67 -6.59
CA SER A 94 10.37 7.27 -6.47
C SER A 94 11.25 7.87 -7.56
N ASP A 95 10.77 7.92 -8.81
CA ASP A 95 11.47 8.60 -9.92
C ASP A 95 11.65 10.11 -9.63
N TYR A 96 10.64 10.78 -9.08
CA TYR A 96 10.78 12.18 -8.68
C TYR A 96 11.79 12.40 -7.55
N LEU A 97 11.88 11.47 -6.59
CA LEU A 97 12.91 11.54 -5.55
C LEU A 97 14.32 11.32 -6.11
N GLU A 98 14.48 10.46 -7.13
CA GLU A 98 15.74 10.32 -7.85
C GLU A 98 16.10 11.60 -8.63
N GLN A 99 15.12 12.25 -9.26
CA GLN A 99 15.33 13.55 -9.90
C GLN A 99 15.75 14.62 -8.88
N ALA A 100 15.11 14.64 -7.71
CA ALA A 100 15.49 15.55 -6.62
C ALA A 100 16.93 15.27 -6.13
N GLU A 101 17.33 14.01 -6.03
CA GLU A 101 18.69 13.63 -5.70
C GLU A 101 19.70 14.18 -6.72
N ARG A 102 19.43 13.98 -8.02
CA ARG A 102 20.30 14.49 -9.11
C ARG A 102 20.44 16.01 -9.06
N LEU A 103 19.34 16.75 -8.85
CA LEU A 103 19.37 18.21 -8.68
C LEU A 103 20.14 18.62 -7.42
N LEU A 104 20.01 17.84 -6.34
CA LEU A 104 20.74 18.08 -5.11
C LEU A 104 22.24 17.79 -5.25
N MET A 105 22.66 16.92 -6.18
CA MET A 105 24.08 16.71 -6.48
C MET A 105 24.67 17.82 -7.37
N ASP A 106 23.84 18.55 -8.13
CA ASP A 106 24.31 19.68 -8.93
C ASP A 106 24.52 20.94 -8.06
N SER A 107 25.79 21.29 -7.86
CA SER A 107 26.21 22.50 -7.14
C SER A 107 25.67 23.81 -7.73
N LYS A 108 25.29 23.84 -9.01
CA LYS A 108 24.73 25.02 -9.69
C LYS A 108 23.24 25.21 -9.44
N VAL A 109 22.55 24.16 -8.98
CA VAL A 109 21.12 24.21 -8.68
C VAL A 109 20.93 24.62 -7.23
N HIS A 110 20.09 25.63 -6.99
CA HIS A 110 19.76 26.04 -5.62
C HIS A 110 19.01 24.92 -4.88
N PRO A 111 19.34 24.56 -3.61
CA PRO A 111 18.75 23.42 -2.90
C PRO A 111 17.24 23.52 -2.66
N ALA A 112 16.67 24.72 -2.79
CA ALA A 112 15.23 24.89 -2.76
C ALA A 112 14.49 24.14 -3.89
N ALA A 113 15.09 24.01 -5.08
CA ALA A 113 14.48 23.27 -6.18
C ALA A 113 14.28 21.78 -5.83
N PRO A 114 15.31 21.01 -5.41
CA PRO A 114 15.10 19.65 -4.95
C PRO A 114 14.21 19.59 -3.69
N ALA A 115 14.25 20.57 -2.77
CA ALA A 115 13.35 20.59 -1.61
C ALA A 115 11.87 20.66 -1.99
N VAL A 116 11.51 21.42 -3.02
CA VAL A 116 10.15 21.47 -3.57
C VAL A 116 9.75 20.11 -4.15
N ILE A 117 10.63 19.47 -4.93
CA ILE A 117 10.34 18.16 -5.53
C ILE A 117 10.17 17.10 -4.44
N ILE A 118 11.05 17.04 -3.44
CA ILE A 118 10.94 16.08 -2.32
C ILE A 118 9.62 16.25 -1.59
N GLY A 119 9.25 17.50 -1.29
CA GLY A 119 7.99 17.76 -0.59
C GLY A 119 6.75 17.49 -1.44
N ALA A 120 6.78 17.77 -2.75
CA ALA A 120 5.70 17.41 -3.66
C ALA A 120 5.53 15.88 -3.78
N SER A 121 6.64 15.14 -3.87
CA SER A 121 6.66 13.68 -3.81
C SER A 121 6.04 13.14 -2.52
N LEU A 122 6.39 13.72 -1.37
CA LEU A 122 5.79 13.38 -0.09
C LEU A 122 4.29 13.68 -0.05
N GLU A 123 3.89 14.87 -0.51
CA GLU A 123 2.48 15.28 -0.56
C GLU A 123 1.64 14.30 -1.38
N GLU A 124 2.11 13.94 -2.57
CA GLU A 124 1.44 13.00 -3.47
C GLU A 124 1.37 11.58 -2.87
N PHE A 125 2.44 11.11 -2.23
CA PHE A 125 2.46 9.83 -1.54
C PHE A 125 1.40 9.75 -0.42
N LEU A 126 1.34 10.77 0.44
CA LEU A 126 0.39 10.85 1.57
C LEU A 126 -1.05 10.96 1.08
N ARG A 127 -1.28 11.77 0.05
CA ARG A 127 -2.59 11.95 -0.58
C ARG A 127 -3.11 10.63 -1.13
N ASN A 128 -2.31 9.95 -1.95
CA ASN A 128 -2.66 8.68 -2.56
C ASN A 128 -2.91 7.59 -1.51
N TRP A 129 -2.14 7.61 -0.41
CA TRP A 129 -2.38 6.68 0.70
C TRP A 129 -3.75 6.92 1.33
N LEU A 130 -4.16 8.17 1.55
CA LEU A 130 -5.50 8.47 2.07
C LEU A 130 -6.63 8.07 1.13
N GLU A 131 -6.45 8.26 -0.19
CA GLU A 131 -7.43 7.80 -1.21
C GLU A 131 -7.62 6.28 -1.13
N GLU A 132 -6.54 5.52 -0.98
CA GLU A 132 -6.58 4.05 -0.82
C GLU A 132 -7.33 3.62 0.45
N GLN A 133 -7.23 4.40 1.53
CA GLN A 133 -7.97 4.16 2.77
C GLN A 133 -9.45 4.59 2.67
N GLY A 134 -9.92 4.98 1.48
CA GLY A 134 -11.28 5.42 1.25
C GLY A 134 -11.60 6.79 1.87
N THR A 135 -10.58 7.61 2.13
CA THR A 135 -10.78 8.95 2.69
C THR A 135 -11.33 9.90 1.63
N ASP A 136 -12.41 10.58 1.96
CA ASP A 136 -12.98 11.65 1.14
C ASP A 136 -12.09 12.90 1.19
N LEU A 137 -11.21 13.04 0.21
CA LEU A 137 -10.26 14.16 0.12
C LEU A 137 -10.94 15.52 -0.07
N THR A 138 -12.20 15.58 -0.51
CA THR A 138 -12.92 16.86 -0.68
C THR A 138 -13.16 17.58 0.65
N LYS A 139 -13.09 16.83 1.76
CA LYS A 139 -13.29 17.34 3.13
C LYS A 139 -11.99 17.69 3.84
N ILE A 140 -10.85 17.50 3.19
CA ILE A 140 -9.53 17.72 3.77
C ILE A 140 -8.81 18.77 2.94
N LYS A 141 -8.11 19.68 3.62
CA LYS A 141 -7.27 20.67 2.93
C LYS A 141 -6.17 19.93 2.14
N ASN A 142 -5.97 20.32 0.89
CA ASN A 142 -4.88 19.80 0.07
C ASN A 142 -3.53 20.34 0.57
N SER A 143 -2.90 19.61 1.50
CA SER A 143 -1.62 19.98 2.12
C SER A 143 -1.04 18.81 2.91
N ILE A 144 0.29 18.74 2.97
CA ILE A 144 1.06 17.75 3.75
C ILE A 144 0.55 17.66 5.20
N ASP A 145 0.38 18.80 5.89
CA ASP A 145 -0.02 18.83 7.31
C ASP A 145 -1.38 18.18 7.54
N ALA A 146 -2.36 18.49 6.67
CA ALA A 146 -3.70 17.94 6.77
C ALA A 146 -3.72 16.43 6.47
N TYR A 147 -2.92 15.98 5.49
CA TYR A 147 -2.79 14.57 5.18
C TYR A 147 -2.10 13.79 6.32
N ALA A 148 -1.02 14.34 6.88
CA ALA A 148 -0.33 13.76 8.02
C ALA A 148 -1.24 13.65 9.25
N GLN A 149 -2.02 14.71 9.53
CA GLN A 149 -3.00 14.68 10.61
C GLN A 149 -4.03 13.58 10.41
N ARG A 150 -4.59 13.45 9.19
CA ARG A 150 -5.59 12.43 8.91
C ARG A 150 -5.03 11.02 9.05
N LEU A 151 -3.81 10.78 8.54
CA LEU A 151 -3.13 9.49 8.70
C LEU A 151 -2.86 9.14 10.17
N ARG A 152 -2.55 10.14 11.01
CA ARG A 152 -2.44 9.95 12.47
C ARG A 152 -3.75 9.56 13.12
N GLU A 153 -4.86 10.21 12.74
CA GLU A 153 -6.20 9.92 13.26
C GLU A 153 -6.68 8.51 12.88
N LEU A 154 -6.22 8.01 11.74
CA LEU A 154 -6.45 6.64 11.28
C LEU A 154 -5.45 5.62 11.89
N GLU A 155 -4.54 6.07 12.75
CA GLU A 155 -3.49 5.25 13.37
C GLU A 155 -2.56 4.55 12.36
N LEU A 156 -2.44 5.11 11.14
CA LEU A 156 -1.61 4.57 10.06
C LEU A 156 -0.15 5.00 10.15
N ILE A 157 0.11 6.10 10.87
CA ILE A 157 1.45 6.58 11.15
C ILE A 157 1.59 6.90 12.64
N SER A 158 2.81 6.79 13.16
CA SER A 158 3.09 7.09 14.55
C SER A 158 3.05 8.59 14.86
N LYS A 159 3.07 8.92 16.15
CA LYS A 159 3.24 10.32 16.59
C LYS A 159 4.56 10.91 16.09
N GLN A 160 5.61 10.11 16.00
CA GLN A 160 6.93 10.56 15.55
C GLN A 160 6.92 10.83 14.05
N ASP A 161 6.38 9.92 13.25
CA ASP A 161 6.22 10.12 11.80
C ASP A 161 5.50 11.43 11.49
N GLY A 162 4.40 11.71 12.18
CA GLY A 162 3.67 12.96 11.99
C GLY A 162 4.50 14.22 12.28
N LYS A 163 5.45 14.18 13.22
CA LYS A 163 6.35 15.32 13.48
C LYS A 163 7.37 15.48 12.36
N ASP A 164 7.93 14.36 11.89
CA ASP A 164 8.94 14.37 10.84
C ASP A 164 8.34 14.88 9.52
N ILE A 165 7.12 14.41 9.17
CA ILE A 165 6.36 14.90 8.02
C ILE A 165 6.09 16.40 8.08
N ILE A 166 5.64 16.92 9.24
CA ILE A 166 5.40 18.37 9.41
C ILE A 166 6.71 19.15 9.25
N SER A 167 7.83 18.64 9.77
CA SER A 167 9.14 19.28 9.60
C SER A 167 9.59 19.33 8.13
N TRP A 168 9.38 18.25 7.38
CA TRP A 168 9.66 18.21 5.93
C TRP A 168 8.70 19.13 5.15
N GLY A 169 7.42 19.16 5.53
CA GLY A 169 6.42 20.09 4.97
C GLY A 169 6.80 21.56 5.17
N GLY A 170 7.30 21.91 6.35
CA GLY A 170 7.85 23.24 6.62
C GLY A 170 9.02 23.61 5.70
N THR A 171 9.96 22.68 5.52
CA THR A 171 11.12 22.86 4.61
C THR A 171 10.67 23.08 3.15
N ARG A 172 9.67 22.30 2.69
CA ARG A 172 9.06 22.51 1.36
C ARG A 172 8.38 23.86 1.26
N ASN A 173 7.65 24.30 2.28
CA ASN A 173 6.95 25.58 2.27
C ASN A 173 7.92 26.76 2.22
N ASP A 174 9.01 26.72 2.98
CA ASP A 174 10.08 27.71 2.87
C ASP A 174 10.65 27.78 1.45
N ALA A 175 10.90 26.63 0.83
CA ALA A 175 11.37 26.56 -0.55
C ALA A 175 10.32 27.08 -1.56
N ALA A 176 9.05 26.73 -1.42
CA ALA A 176 8.00 27.13 -2.36
C ALA A 176 7.61 28.61 -2.25
N HIS A 177 7.77 29.22 -1.07
CA HIS A 177 7.42 30.62 -0.80
C HIS A 177 8.62 31.58 -0.90
N GLY A 178 9.79 31.08 -1.29
CA GLY A 178 10.96 31.89 -1.56
C GLY A 178 11.72 32.36 -0.32
N HIS A 179 11.58 31.64 0.80
CA HIS A 179 12.40 31.84 1.99
C HIS A 179 13.76 31.14 1.82
N TRP A 180 14.53 31.56 0.81
CA TRP A 180 15.73 30.85 0.36
C TRP A 180 16.76 30.63 1.47
N ASN A 181 16.96 31.63 2.34
CA ASN A 181 17.86 31.56 3.49
C ASN A 181 17.57 30.37 4.43
N ASN A 182 16.31 29.91 4.49
CA ASN A 182 15.91 28.79 5.35
C ASN A 182 16.25 27.42 4.74
N VAL A 183 16.56 27.38 3.43
CA VAL A 183 16.77 26.17 2.62
C VAL A 183 18.07 26.24 1.79
N GLU A 184 18.99 27.14 2.14
CA GLU A 184 20.32 27.25 1.52
C GLU A 184 21.26 26.10 1.87
N ASP A 185 21.06 25.49 3.06
CA ASP A 185 21.88 24.36 3.50
C ASP A 185 21.51 23.08 2.74
N ARG A 186 22.35 22.74 1.76
CA ARG A 186 22.21 21.52 0.95
C ARG A 186 22.24 20.24 1.78
N ASN A 187 22.99 20.19 2.88
CA ASN A 187 23.04 19.00 3.75
C ASN A 187 21.70 18.81 4.47
N ARG A 188 21.04 19.90 4.88
CA ARG A 188 19.70 19.84 5.45
C ARG A 188 18.68 19.29 4.45
N ILE A 189 18.76 19.69 3.18
CA ILE A 189 17.87 19.13 2.13
C ILE A 189 18.22 17.66 1.83
N LYS A 190 19.49 17.27 1.92
CA LYS A 190 19.91 15.86 1.81
C LYS A 190 19.30 15.00 2.92
N LEU A 191 19.32 15.48 4.16
CA LEU A 191 18.68 14.79 5.29
C LEU A 191 17.16 14.68 5.11
N MET A 192 16.52 15.71 4.54
CA MET A 192 15.11 15.65 4.16
C MET A 192 14.85 14.55 3.12
N LEU A 193 15.66 14.48 2.04
CA LEU A 193 15.55 13.45 1.01
C LEU A 193 15.69 12.04 1.61
N GLU A 194 16.73 11.81 2.42
CA GLU A 194 16.98 10.52 3.07
C GLU A 194 15.85 10.13 4.02
N GLY A 195 15.34 11.08 4.81
CA GLY A 195 14.22 10.88 5.73
C GLY A 195 12.93 10.51 5.01
N VAL A 196 12.59 11.24 3.94
CA VAL A 196 11.40 10.97 3.12
C VAL A 196 11.51 9.60 2.43
N ASN A 197 12.68 9.26 1.86
CA ASN A 197 12.92 7.94 1.27
C ASN A 197 12.79 6.80 2.28
N LEU A 198 13.27 6.99 3.51
CA LEU A 198 13.12 5.99 4.57
C LEU A 198 11.64 5.83 4.96
N PHE A 199 10.95 6.94 5.19
CA PHE A 199 9.53 6.93 5.54
C PHE A 199 8.68 6.22 4.48
N MET A 200 8.85 6.57 3.21
CA MET A 200 8.09 5.92 2.13
C MET A 200 8.34 4.43 2.06
N ARG A 201 9.59 3.97 2.18
CA ARG A 201 9.91 2.53 2.19
C ARG A 201 9.24 1.78 3.33
N GLN A 202 9.20 2.39 4.53
CA GLN A 202 8.54 1.79 5.69
C GLN A 202 7.02 1.65 5.53
N HIS A 203 6.40 2.56 4.76
CA HIS A 203 4.94 2.64 4.59
C HIS A 203 4.45 2.23 3.18
N SER A 204 5.31 1.65 2.35
CA SER A 204 4.98 1.14 1.00
C SER A 204 4.91 -0.39 0.93
N SER A 205 5.16 -1.09 2.05
CA SER A 205 5.28 -2.55 2.13
C SER A 205 3.99 -3.25 2.53
#